data_AF-A0A2E7FFH4-F1
#
_entry.id   AF-A0A2E7FFH4-F1
#
_cell.length_a   1.000
_cell.length_b   1.000
_cell.length_c   1.000
_cell.angle_alpha   90.00
_cell.angle_beta   90.00
_cell.angle_gamma   90.00
#
_symmetry.space_group_name_H-M   'P 1'
#
loop_
_entity.id
_entity.type
_entity.pdbx_description
1 polymer ?
#
loop_
_entity_poly.entity_id
_entity_poly.type
_entity_poly.pdbx_seq_one_letter_code
_entity_poly.pdbx_strand_id
1 'polypeptide(L)' 'GWRTVYAFSVHPKGSVDPAADNQDGQWVNAQFESADATYIEWYHIVEGKLKAWYQAKGDFTFSE' A
#
# COMPACT_ATOMS: atom_id res chain seq x y z
N GLY A 1 -7.57 10.13 -16.42
CA GLY A 1 -8.13 9.41 -15.25
C GLY A 1 -7.04 8.55 -14.65
N TRP A 2 -7.28 7.96 -13.48
CA TRP A 2 -6.34 7.04 -12.85
C TRP A 2 -6.69 5.60 -13.25
N ARG A 3 -5.69 4.77 -13.52
CA ARG A 3 -5.83 3.33 -13.74
C ARG A 3 -5.31 2.59 -12.52
N THR A 4 -6.13 1.75 -11.90
CA THR A 4 -5.65 0.79 -10.91
C THR A 4 -4.91 -0.34 -11.63
N VAL A 5 -3.65 -0.57 -11.27
CA VAL A 5 -2.83 -1.65 -11.84
C VAL A 5 -3.04 -2.93 -11.04
N TYR A 6 -2.92 -2.81 -9.71
CA TYR A 6 -3.21 -3.89 -8.79
C TYR A 6 -3.67 -3.32 -7.44
N ALA A 7 -4.34 -4.15 -6.66
CA ALA A 7 -4.59 -3.92 -5.25
C ALA A 7 -4.65 -5.27 -4.52
N PHE A 8 -3.98 -5.39 -3.38
CA PHE A 8 -4.06 -6.57 -2.53
C PHE A 8 -4.00 -6.17 -1.06
N SER A 9 -4.50 -7.06 -0.20
CA SER A 9 -4.43 -6.90 1.24
C SER A 9 -3.61 -8.01 1.90
N VAL A 10 -2.91 -7.64 2.95
CA VAL A 10 -2.19 -8.55 3.83
C VAL A 10 -2.58 -8.29 5.28
N HIS A 11 -2.60 -9.36 6.06
CA HIS A 11 -2.90 -9.31 7.50
C HIS A 11 -1.74 -9.99 8.24
N PRO A 12 -0.59 -9.30 8.39
CA PRO A 12 0.58 -9.88 9.05
C PRO A 12 0.22 -10.25 10.49
N LYS A 13 0.54 -11.48 10.90
CA LYS A 13 0.30 -11.97 12.26
C LYS A 13 1.36 -13.00 12.64
N GLY A 14 1.60 -13.15 13.94
CA GLY A 14 2.40 -14.24 14.50
C GLY A 14 3.90 -13.99 14.59
N SER A 15 4.38 -12.76 14.39
CA SER A 15 5.77 -12.42 14.74
C SER A 15 5.95 -12.47 16.26
N VAL A 16 7.06 -13.09 16.67
CA VAL A 16 7.50 -13.23 18.07
C VAL A 16 8.37 -12.06 18.52
N ASP A 17 8.73 -11.16 17.61
CA ASP A 17 9.45 -9.94 17.93
C ASP A 17 8.46 -8.91 18.52
N PRO A 18 8.62 -8.50 19.79
CA PRO A 18 7.75 -7.49 20.40
C PRO A 18 7.88 -6.10 19.75
N ALA A 19 8.93 -5.85 18.98
CA ALA A 19 9.12 -4.60 18.23
C ALA A 19 8.40 -4.60 16.87
N ALA A 20 7.82 -5.72 16.43
CA ALA A 20 7.09 -5.78 15.17
C ALA A 20 5.75 -5.03 15.26
N ASP A 21 5.68 -3.86 14.65
CA ASP A 21 4.59 -2.89 14.73
C ASP A 21 3.55 -3.02 13.61
N ASN A 22 3.76 -3.93 12.66
CA ASN A 22 2.94 -4.10 11.47
C ASN A 22 1.92 -5.25 11.56
N GLN A 23 1.67 -5.75 12.78
CA GLN A 23 0.84 -6.95 13.01
C GLN A 23 -0.62 -6.67 13.36
N ASP A 24 -1.00 -5.42 13.61
CA ASP A 24 -2.37 -5.06 13.91
C ASP A 24 -3.15 -4.72 12.63
N GLY A 25 -4.37 -5.25 12.54
CA GLY A 25 -5.28 -4.95 11.42
C GLY A 25 -4.83 -5.48 10.05
N GLN A 26 -5.14 -4.71 9.03
CA GLN A 26 -4.95 -5.00 7.61
C GLN A 26 -4.03 -3.95 6.99
N TRP A 27 -3.13 -4.39 6.13
CA TRP A 27 -2.42 -3.50 5.20
C TRP A 27 -2.94 -3.72 3.79
N VAL A 28 -3.23 -2.63 3.07
CA VAL A 28 -3.57 -2.67 1.64
C VAL A 28 -2.45 -2.01 0.87
N ASN A 29 -1.92 -2.70 -0.13
CA ASN A 29 -1.04 -2.09 -1.12
C ASN A 29 -1.78 -1.99 -2.46
N ALA A 30 -1.72 -0.81 -3.06
CA ALA A 30 -2.31 -0.56 -4.37
C ALA A 30 -1.36 0.26 -5.23
N GLN A 31 -1.33 -0.05 -6.52
CA GLN A 31 -0.64 0.77 -7.52
C GLN A 31 -1.65 1.42 -8.44
N PHE A 32 -1.43 2.71 -8.69
CA PHE A 32 -2.20 3.49 -9.64
C PHE A 32 -1.28 4.15 -10.65
N GLU A 33 -1.76 4.25 -11.89
CA GLU A 33 -1.09 4.97 -12.96
C GLU A 33 -1.95 6.16 -13.39
N SER A 34 -1.29 7.31 -13.56
CA SER A 34 -1.81 8.48 -14.27
C SER A 34 -1.07 8.65 -15.61
N ALA A 35 -1.38 9.70 -16.35
CA ALA A 35 -0.71 9.99 -17.62
C ALA A 35 0.79 10.34 -17.46
N ASP A 36 1.20 10.71 -16.24
CA ASP A 36 2.50 11.31 -15.93
C ASP A 36 3.26 10.62 -14.79
N ALA A 37 2.64 9.64 -14.11
CA ALA A 37 3.25 9.03 -12.93
C ALA A 37 2.65 7.67 -12.57
N THR A 38 3.43 6.91 -11.80
CA THR A 38 2.98 5.73 -11.07
C THR A 38 2.99 6.04 -9.58
N TYR A 39 1.93 5.66 -8.88
CA TYR A 39 1.78 5.83 -7.45
C TYR A 39 1.64 4.46 -6.80
N ILE A 40 2.44 4.18 -5.79
CA ILE A 40 2.28 2.99 -4.93
C ILE A 40 1.86 3.49 -3.56
N GLU A 41 0.72 3.01 -3.09
CA GLU A 41 0.13 3.43 -1.82
C GLU A 41 0.00 2.26 -0.86
N TRP A 42 0.26 2.51 0.42
CA TRP A 42 0.02 1.61 1.52
C TRP A 42 -0.98 2.22 2.49
N TYR A 43 -2.01 1.45 2.83
CA TYR A 43 -3.04 1.84 3.78
C TYR A 43 -3.05 0.86 4.95
N HIS A 44 -2.85 1.36 6.16
CA HIS A 44 -2.99 0.59 7.39
C HIS A 44 -4.39 0.79 7.95
N ILE A 45 -5.18 -0.27 7.98
CA ILE A 45 -6.58 -0.25 8.43
C ILE A 45 -6.69 -1.08 9.71
N VAL A 46 -7.10 -0.43 10.81
CA VAL A 46 -7.32 -1.07 12.11
C VAL A 46 -8.77 -0.81 12.52
N GLU A 47 -9.50 -1.89 12.84
CA GLU A 47 -10.92 -1.82 13.22
C GLU A 47 -11.79 -1.06 12.20
N GLY A 48 -11.51 -1.24 10.91
CA GLY A 48 -12.23 -0.58 9.81
C GLY A 48 -11.90 0.91 9.63
N LYS A 49 -10.90 1.45 10.35
CA LYS A 49 -10.45 2.85 10.24
C LYS A 49 -9.05 2.94 9.66
N LEU A 50 -8.80 3.95 8.85
CA LEU A 50 -7.45 4.27 8.36
C LEU A 50 -6.60 4.78 9.53
N LYS A 51 -5.59 4.01 9.92
CA LYS A 51 -4.61 4.34 10.96
C LYS A 51 -3.41 5.09 10.38
N ALA A 52 -2.89 4.64 9.24
CA ALA A 52 -1.76 5.25 8.56
C ALA A 52 -1.87 5.10 7.04
N TRP A 53 -1.27 6.04 6.32
CA TRP A 53 -1.19 6.04 4.86
C TRP A 53 0.21 6.47 4.41
N TYR A 54 0.76 5.75 3.45
CA TYR A 54 2.04 6.03 2.83
C TYR A 54 1.89 6.03 1.32
N GLN A 55 2.55 6.96 0.65
CA GLN A 55 2.57 7.06 -0.80
C GLN A 55 4.01 7.21 -1.29
N ALA A 56 4.35 6.45 -2.32
CA ALA A 56 5.54 6.64 -3.12
C ALA A 56 5.12 7.02 -4.55
N LYS A 57 5.73 8.07 -5.09
CA LYS A 57 5.58 8.47 -6.50
C LYS A 57 6.83 8.01 -7.26
N GLY A 58 6.62 7.21 -8.29
CA GLY A 58 7.63 6.86 -9.27
C GLY A 58 7.47 7.70 -10.53
N ASP A 59 8.60 7.96 -11.20
CA ASP A 59 8.58 8.50 -12.55
C ASP A 59 7.99 7.48 -13.51
N PHE A 60 7.27 7.98 -14.51
CA PHE A 60 6.65 7.15 -15.53
C PHE A 60 7.73 6.62 -16.50
N THR A 61 8.11 5.35 -16.36
CA THR A 61 9.01 4.68 -17.31
C THR A 61 8.23 3.71 -18.19
N PHE A 62 7.98 4.09 -19.43
CA PHE A 62 7.86 3.09 -20.48
C PHE A 62 9.25 2.46 -20.64
N SER A 63 9.42 1.20 -20.26
CA SER A 63 10.40 0.38 -20.95
C SER A 63 9.72 -0.10 -22.24
N GLU A 64 10.27 0.29 -23.40
CA GLU A 64 9.97 -0.36 -24.68
C GLU A 64 10.13 -1.88 -24.58
#